data_AF-A0A2S9YL41-F1
#
_entry.id   AF-A0A2S9YL41-F1
#
_cell.length_a   1.000
_cell.length_b   1.000
_cell.length_c   1.000
_cell.angle_alpha   90.00
_cell.angle_beta   90.00
_cell.angle_gamma   90.00
#
_symmetry.space_group_name_H-M   'P 1'
#
loop_
_entity.id
_entity.type
_entity.pdbx_description
1 polymer ?
#
loop_
_entity_poly.entity_id
_entity_poly.type
_entity_poly.pdbx_seq_one_letter_code
_entity_poly.pdbx_strand_id
1 'polypeptide(L)'
;MNQPTDAVATRISAIIIERLELEDFTVEDFPRDAILFAPDTEGGLDLDSIASLEIVSALADEYDLDFDEIAREDFMSVETLAAYIIRELAALGRQPN
;
A
#
# COMPACT_ATOMS: atom_id res chain seq x y z
N MET A 1 -20.66 -1.56 5.06
CA MET A 1 -20.13 -2.93 4.92
C MET A 1 -18.63 -2.73 4.73
N ASN A 2 -17.85 -2.74 5.82
CA ASN A 2 -16.42 -2.44 5.72
C ASN A 2 -15.72 -3.68 5.17
N GLN A 3 -15.16 -3.56 3.98
CA GLN A 3 -14.39 -4.63 3.38
C GLN A 3 -13.05 -4.73 4.12
N PRO A 4 -12.47 -5.92 4.33
CA PRO A 4 -11.11 -6.04 4.88
C PRO A 4 -10.08 -5.24 4.07
N THR A 5 -10.34 -5.03 2.78
CA THR A 5 -9.53 -4.20 1.89
C THR A 5 -9.50 -2.74 2.30
N ASP A 6 -10.58 -2.21 2.87
CA ASP A 6 -10.63 -0.81 3.28
C ASP A 6 -9.68 -0.54 4.45
N ALA A 7 -9.62 -1.46 5.42
CA ALA A 7 -8.75 -1.33 6.59
C ALA A 7 -7.28 -1.42 6.18
N VAL A 8 -6.93 -2.42 5.36
CA VAL A 8 -5.57 -2.61 4.84
C VAL A 8 -5.15 -1.43 3.98
N ALA A 9 -6.01 -0.95 3.07
CA ALA A 9 -5.74 0.22 2.23
C ALA A 9 -5.46 1.47 3.07
N THR A 10 -6.31 1.77 4.06
CA THR A 10 -6.09 2.89 4.98
C THR A 10 -4.77 2.74 5.73
N ARG A 11 -4.41 1.53 6.16
CA ARG A 11 -3.14 1.27 6.86
C ARG A 11 -1.93 1.47 5.94
N ILE A 12 -2.01 1.00 4.69
CA ILE A 12 -0.98 1.23 3.68
C ILE A 12 -0.79 2.73 3.46
N SER A 13 -1.87 3.47 3.21
CA SER A 13 -1.81 4.92 3.00
C SER A 13 -1.21 5.65 4.21
N ALA A 14 -1.56 5.24 5.44
CA ALA A 14 -0.94 5.80 6.64
C ALA A 14 0.57 5.53 6.69
N ILE A 15 1.01 4.31 6.39
CA ILE A 15 2.44 3.95 6.33
C ILE A 15 3.15 4.80 5.27
N ILE A 16 2.56 4.99 4.09
CA ILE A 16 3.16 5.80 3.03
C ILE A 16 3.33 7.26 3.51
N ILE A 17 2.30 7.85 4.12
CA ILE A 17 2.34 9.21 4.65
C ILE A 17 3.42 9.34 5.75
N GLU A 18 3.48 8.37 6.67
CA GLU A 18 4.46 8.34 7.76
C GLU A 18 5.90 8.19 7.24
N ARG A 19 6.11 7.31 6.24
CA ARG A 19 7.45 7.02 5.69
C ARG A 19 7.97 8.10 4.78
N LEU A 20 7.09 8.77 4.05
CA LEU A 20 7.45 9.84 3.13
C LEU A 20 7.33 11.23 3.74
N GLU A 21 7.04 11.31 5.04
CA GLU A 21 6.88 12.56 5.79
C GLU A 21 5.90 13.53 5.08
N LEU A 22 4.81 12.98 4.53
CA LEU A 22 3.80 13.75 3.79
C LEU A 22 2.86 14.48 4.76
N GLU A 23 3.37 15.50 5.45
CA GLU A 23 2.65 16.25 6.50
C GLU A 23 1.36 16.91 6.00
N ASP A 24 1.25 17.20 4.71
CA ASP A 24 0.09 17.82 4.07
C ASP A 24 -0.96 16.81 3.56
N PHE A 25 -0.68 15.51 3.65
CA PHE A 25 -1.57 14.46 3.15
C PHE A 25 -2.22 13.70 4.30
N THR A 26 -3.51 13.39 4.14
CA THR A 26 -4.19 12.43 5.01
C THR A 26 -4.56 11.16 4.27
N VAL A 27 -4.85 10.10 5.02
CA VAL A 27 -5.37 8.83 4.47
C VAL A 27 -6.63 9.02 3.63
N GLU A 28 -7.42 10.07 3.89
CA GLU A 28 -8.64 10.39 3.12
C GLU A 28 -8.32 11.10 1.79
N ASP A 29 -7.18 11.79 1.71
CA ASP A 29 -6.70 12.46 0.50
C ASP A 29 -6.00 11.50 -0.46
N PHE A 30 -5.74 10.26 -0.02
CA PHE A 30 -5.02 9.26 -0.78
C PHE A 30 -5.97 8.40 -1.62
N PRO A 31 -6.00 8.54 -2.96
CA PRO A 31 -6.88 7.74 -3.79
C PRO A 31 -6.39 6.29 -3.78
N ARG A 32 -7.30 5.33 -3.58
CA ARG A 32 -6.94 3.91 -3.51
C ARG A 32 -6.58 3.34 -4.88
N ASP A 33 -7.16 3.93 -5.91
CA ASP A 33 -6.94 3.71 -7.33
C ASP A 33 -5.78 4.55 -7.89
N ALA A 34 -5.14 5.39 -7.06
CA ALA A 34 -3.96 6.14 -7.47
C ALA A 34 -2.83 5.20 -7.85
N ILE A 35 -2.19 5.49 -8.98
CA ILE A 35 -1.01 4.77 -9.41
C ILE A 35 0.18 5.32 -8.61
N LEU A 36 0.76 4.48 -7.75
CA LEU A 36 1.85 4.85 -6.84
C LEU A 36 3.05 5.47 -7.57
N PHE A 37 3.37 4.92 -8.74
CA PHE A 37 4.51 5.32 -9.56
C PHE A 37 4.18 6.32 -10.67
N ALA A 38 2.92 6.74 -10.79
CA ALA A 38 2.57 7.74 -11.79
C ALA A 38 2.88 9.13 -11.25
N PRO A 39 3.20 10.09 -12.14
CA PRO A 39 3.37 11.48 -11.75
C PRO A 39 2.12 12.03 -11.03
N ASP A 40 2.33 12.96 -10.10
CA ASP A 40 1.27 13.73 -9.44
C ASP A 40 0.34 14.43 -10.44
N THR A 41 0.88 14.88 -11.58
CA THR A 41 0.13 15.48 -12.70
C THR A 41 -0.92 14.55 -13.32
N GLU A 42 -0.78 13.24 -13.16
CA GLU A 42 -1.73 12.22 -13.64
C GLU A 42 -2.59 11.63 -12.50
N GLY A 43 -2.49 12.20 -11.29
CA GLY A 43 -3.17 11.70 -10.09
C GLY A 43 -2.45 10.55 -9.39
N GLY A 44 -1.16 10.36 -9.67
CA GLY A 44 -0.30 9.44 -8.94
C GLY A 44 0.45 10.10 -7.78
N LEU A 45 1.42 9.39 -7.22
CA LEU A 45 2.20 9.83 -6.05
C LEU A 45 3.68 10.06 -6.35
N ASP A 46 4.06 9.90 -7.62
CA ASP A 46 5.41 10.01 -8.14
C ASP A 46 6.45 9.31 -7.24
N LEU A 47 6.11 8.11 -6.75
CA LEU A 47 6.98 7.40 -5.83
C LEU A 47 8.27 6.97 -6.53
N ASP A 48 9.38 7.52 -6.05
CA ASP A 48 10.70 7.08 -6.44
C ASP A 48 10.93 5.60 -6.10
N SER A 49 11.86 4.96 -6.83
CA SER A 49 12.24 3.56 -6.60
C SER A 49 12.78 3.30 -5.19
N ILE A 50 13.33 4.33 -4.52
CA ILE A 50 13.82 4.26 -3.14
C ILE A 50 12.65 4.31 -2.15
N ALA A 51 11.74 5.27 -2.31
CA ALA A 51 10.53 5.40 -1.50
C ALA A 51 9.71 4.10 -1.51
N SER A 52 9.59 3.49 -2.69
CA SER A 52 8.90 2.22 -2.91
C SER A 52 9.49 1.07 -2.09
N LEU A 53 10.82 0.95 -2.05
CA LEU A 53 11.51 -0.06 -1.24
C LEU A 53 11.25 0.12 0.26
N GLU A 54 11.24 1.37 0.73
CA GLU A 54 10.98 1.66 2.13
C GLU A 54 9.53 1.31 2.53
N ILE A 55 8.56 1.63 1.67
CA ILE A 55 7.16 1.26 1.87
C ILE A 55 7.00 -0.26 1.88
N VAL A 56 7.58 -0.97 0.91
CA VAL A 56 7.54 -2.44 0.85
C VAL A 56 8.13 -3.05 2.11
N SER A 57 9.30 -2.56 2.56
CA SER A 57 9.92 -3.03 3.80
C SER A 57 9.03 -2.78 5.02
N ALA A 58 8.42 -1.59 5.11
CA ALA A 58 7.52 -1.26 6.21
C ALA A 58 6.27 -2.14 6.24
N LEU A 59 5.72 -2.47 5.07
CA LEU A 59 4.58 -3.37 4.93
C LEU A 59 4.96 -4.82 5.24
N ALA A 60 6.14 -5.26 4.81
CA ALA A 60 6.69 -6.58 5.11
C ALA A 60 6.79 -6.78 6.63
N ASP A 61 7.33 -5.79 7.34
CA ASP A 61 7.45 -5.82 8.80
C ASP A 61 6.07 -5.72 9.49
N GLU A 62 5.17 -4.85 9.01
CA GLU A 62 3.83 -4.64 9.61
C GLU A 62 2.95 -5.90 9.52
N TYR A 63 2.96 -6.57 8.36
CA TYR A 63 2.10 -7.73 8.09
C TYR A 63 2.83 -9.07 8.25
N ASP A 64 4.13 -9.05 8.51
CA ASP A 64 5.00 -10.24 8.58
C ASP A 64 4.83 -11.08 7.30
N LEU A 65 4.94 -10.40 6.14
CA LEU A 65 4.77 -10.92 4.78
C LEU A 65 6.02 -10.69 3.94
N ASP A 66 6.27 -11.58 2.99
CA ASP A 66 7.33 -11.43 2.00
C ASP A 66 6.76 -10.84 0.70
N PHE A 67 7.39 -9.77 0.22
CA PHE A 67 7.00 -9.04 -0.99
C PHE A 67 7.99 -9.27 -2.15
N ASP A 68 8.98 -10.17 -2.01
CA ASP A 68 9.97 -10.45 -3.05
C ASP A 68 9.33 -10.93 -4.37
N GLU A 69 8.19 -11.64 -4.29
CA GLU A 69 7.47 -12.16 -5.46
C GLU A 69 6.27 -11.27 -5.89
N ILE A 70 6.16 -10.04 -5.40
CA ILE A 70 5.03 -9.18 -5.77
C ILE A 70 5.04 -8.85 -7.26
N ALA A 71 3.91 -9.10 -7.92
CA ALA A 71 3.74 -8.72 -9.31
C ALA A 71 3.68 -7.20 -9.44
N ARG A 72 4.22 -6.65 -10.54
CA ARG A 72 4.13 -5.21 -10.82
C ARG A 72 2.68 -4.70 -10.83
N GLU A 73 1.75 -5.54 -11.27
CA GLU A 73 0.31 -5.26 -11.30
C GLU A 73 -0.28 -5.13 -9.89
N ASP A 74 0.16 -6.00 -8.97
CA ASP A 74 -0.24 -5.96 -7.55
C ASP A 74 0.38 -4.73 -6.84
N PHE A 75 1.55 -4.27 -7.27
CA PHE A 75 2.24 -3.09 -6.74
C PHE A 75 1.89 -1.77 -7.45
N MET A 76 0.86 -1.72 -8.30
CA MET A 76 0.50 -0.48 -9.02
C MET A 76 -0.21 0.56 -8.17
N SER A 77 -1.10 0.13 -7.27
CA SER A 77 -2.00 1.01 -6.51
C SER A 77 -2.17 0.51 -5.08
N VAL A 78 -2.68 1.36 -4.18
CA VAL A 78 -3.00 0.96 -2.81
C VAL A 78 -4.06 -0.14 -2.80
N GLU A 79 -5.03 -0.09 -3.71
CA GLU A 79 -6.09 -1.09 -3.80
C GLU A 79 -5.56 -2.48 -4.20
N THR A 80 -4.70 -2.54 -5.23
CA THR A 80 -4.08 -3.80 -5.65
C THR A 80 -3.13 -4.35 -4.57
N LEU A 81 -2.42 -3.45 -3.87
CA LEU A 81 -1.53 -3.82 -2.78
C LEU A 81 -2.30 -4.39 -1.58
N ALA A 82 -3.41 -3.75 -1.23
CA ALA A 82 -4.29 -4.22 -0.17
C ALA A 82 -4.87 -5.60 -0.52
N ALA A 83 -5.31 -5.79 -1.76
CA ALA A 83 -5.80 -7.08 -2.24
C ALA A 83 -4.72 -8.17 -2.17
N TYR A 84 -3.47 -7.85 -2.53
CA TYR A 84 -2.31 -8.75 -2.40
C TYR A 84 -2.08 -9.16 -0.94
N ILE A 85 -1.98 -8.19 -0.02
CA ILE A 85 -1.75 -8.46 1.40
C ILE A 85 -2.85 -9.35 1.99
N ILE A 86 -4.11 -9.08 1.66
CA ILE A 86 -5.24 -9.90 2.14
C ILE A 86 -5.14 -11.33 1.59
N ARG A 87 -4.76 -11.50 0.32
CA ARG A 87 -4.57 -12.82 -0.29
C ARG A 87 -3.49 -13.61 0.44
N GLU A 88 -2.36 -12.98 0.72
CA GLU A 88 -1.24 -13.62 1.42
C GLU A 88 -1.58 -13.94 2.88
N LEU A 89 -2.19 -13.00 3.61
CA LEU A 89 -2.66 -13.24 4.98
C LEU A 89 -3.67 -14.39 5.02
N ALA A 90 -4.64 -14.40 4.10
CA ALA A 90 -5.63 -15.47 4.00
C ALA A 90 -4.98 -16.82 3.67
N ALA A 91 -3.96 -16.86 2.79
CA ALA A 91 -3.19 -18.05 2.48
C ALA A 91 -2.43 -18.59 3.70
N LEU A 92 -1.95 -17.70 4.58
CA LEU A 92 -1.32 -18.04 5.85
C LEU A 92 -2.33 -18.36 6.98
N GLY A 93 -3.64 -18.25 6.71
CA GLY A 93 -4.69 -18.41 7.72
C GLY A 93 -4.76 -17.27 8.75
N ARG A 94 -4.13 -16.13 8.44
CA ARG A 94 -4.19 -14.88 9.22
C ARG A 94 -5.34 -14.01 8.72
N GLN A 95 -5.99 -13.30 9.63
CA GLN A 95 -7.00 -12.30 9.27
C GLN A 95 -6.38 -10.90 9.40
N PRO A 96 -6.53 -10.02 8.38
CA PRO A 96 -6.23 -8.61 8.56
C PRO A 96 -7.16 -8.06 9.66
N ASN A 97 -6.57 -7.45 10.69
CA ASN A 97 -7.26 -6.94 11.87
C ASN A 97 -7.91 -5.58 11.60
#